data_AF-A0A962NN78-F1
#
_entry.id   AF-A0A962NN78-F1
#
_cell.length_a   1.000
_cell.length_b   1.000
_cell.length_c   1.000
_cell.angle_alpha   90.00
_cell.angle_beta   90.00
_cell.angle_gamma   90.00
#
_symmetry.space_group_name_H-M   'P 1'
#
loop_
_entity.id
_entity.type
_entity.pdbx_description
1 polymer ?
#
loop_
_entity_poly.entity_id
_entity_poly.type
_entity_poly.pdbx_seq_one_letter_code
_entity_poly.pdbx_strand_id
1 'polypeptide(L)'
;MTKPTPPSALFDTLEEMPNPFRTPVRSVAHLVSDPPSSALQDYQFACEFLYSYRGSPDTFSTYRRELEHFLQWAWLIARIQLSEIKREDIEAYVEFARQPPAHWIGSKNVARFLDQGGERVPNPQWRPYVSTQGEYVCSQAALQSLFSVLSSFFNFLIQENYLQANPVSQIRQKSKFLRKQQGNAQIRRLSPLQWSYVIESAEQMAS
;
A
#
# COMPACT_ATOMS: atom_id res chain seq x y z
N MET A 1 0.37 10.68 29.57
CA MET A 1 0.82 10.02 28.32
C MET A 1 -0.24 10.27 27.27
N THR A 2 0.07 11.04 26.24
CA THR A 2 -0.82 11.23 25.08
C THR A 2 -1.02 9.90 24.38
N LYS A 3 -2.28 9.53 24.10
CA LYS A 3 -2.56 8.29 23.34
C LYS A 3 -1.94 8.41 21.94
N PRO A 4 -1.29 7.36 21.41
CA PRO A 4 -0.72 7.42 20.07
C PRO A 4 -1.83 7.64 19.03
N THR A 5 -1.64 8.64 18.16
CA THR A 5 -2.61 9.02 17.14
C THR A 5 -2.47 8.09 15.92
N PRO A 6 -3.58 7.55 15.39
CA PRO A 6 -3.55 6.75 14.17
C PRO A 6 -3.13 7.59 12.95
N PRO A 7 -2.49 6.98 11.93
CA PRO A 7 -2.16 7.68 10.70
C PRO A 7 -3.44 8.06 9.94
N SER A 8 -3.42 9.24 9.31
CA SER A 8 -4.45 9.67 8.35
C SER A 8 -4.15 9.08 6.97
N ALA A 9 -5.19 8.83 6.17
CA ALA A 9 -5.03 8.45 4.77
C ALA A 9 -4.31 9.56 3.99
N LEU A 10 -3.43 9.16 3.06
CA LEU A 10 -2.59 10.08 2.28
C LEU A 10 -3.15 10.29 0.88
N PHE A 11 -3.44 9.21 0.16
CA PHE A 11 -3.84 9.27 -1.25
C PHE A 11 -5.32 8.93 -1.38
N ASP A 12 -6.08 9.68 -2.19
CA ASP A 12 -7.46 9.31 -2.54
C ASP A 12 -7.53 8.33 -3.73
N THR A 13 -8.73 8.00 -4.20
CA THR A 13 -8.96 7.12 -5.36
C THR A 13 -8.40 7.72 -6.63
N LEU A 14 -8.32 6.90 -7.68
CA LEU A 14 -7.74 7.34 -8.95
C LEU A 14 -8.56 8.48 -9.57
N GLU A 15 -9.88 8.41 -9.41
CA GLU A 15 -10.85 9.38 -9.94
C GLU A 15 -10.67 10.75 -9.28
N GLU A 16 -10.32 10.76 -8.00
CA GLU A 16 -10.13 11.97 -7.19
C GLU A 16 -8.68 12.49 -7.22
N MET A 17 -7.74 11.73 -7.79
CA MET A 17 -6.34 12.11 -7.82
C MET A 17 -6.08 13.15 -8.93
N PRO A 18 -5.69 14.40 -8.58
CA PRO A 18 -5.33 15.39 -9.59
C PRO A 18 -4.07 14.96 -10.33
N ASN A 19 -3.93 15.38 -11.59
CA ASN A 19 -2.72 15.11 -12.37
C ASN A 19 -1.52 15.84 -11.73
N PRO A 20 -0.56 15.11 -11.13
CA PRO A 20 0.53 15.71 -10.35
C PRO A 20 1.55 16.43 -11.23
N PHE A 21 1.62 16.10 -12.53
CA PHE A 21 2.49 16.76 -13.50
C PHE A 21 1.94 18.12 -13.96
N ARG A 22 0.63 18.35 -13.79
CA ARG A 22 -0.01 19.63 -14.12
C ARG A 22 -0.32 20.46 -12.88
N THR A 23 -0.61 19.80 -11.78
CA THR A 23 -0.98 20.41 -10.51
C THR A 23 -0.03 19.88 -9.42
N PRO A 24 1.18 20.46 -9.30
CA PRO A 24 2.15 20.01 -8.33
C PRO A 24 1.65 20.25 -6.90
N VAL A 25 2.01 19.35 -6.00
CA VAL A 25 1.65 19.42 -4.59
C VAL A 25 2.33 20.63 -3.96
N ARG A 26 1.55 21.42 -3.20
CA ARG A 26 2.03 22.65 -2.55
C ARG A 26 2.22 22.53 -1.04
N SER A 27 1.58 21.53 -0.41
CA SER A 27 1.65 21.31 1.03
C SER A 27 1.25 19.89 1.38
N VAL A 28 1.83 19.36 2.45
CA VAL A 28 1.47 18.07 3.07
C VAL A 28 1.04 18.24 4.54
N ALA A 29 0.92 19.48 5.02
CA ALA A 29 0.56 19.78 6.41
C ALA A 29 -0.84 19.29 6.80
N HIS A 30 -1.72 19.10 5.81
CA HIS A 30 -3.06 18.54 6.01
C HIS A 30 -3.05 17.00 6.13
N LEU A 31 -1.95 16.34 5.76
CA LEU A 31 -1.84 14.87 5.74
C LEU A 31 -1.20 14.31 7.01
N VAL A 32 -0.16 14.98 7.51
CA VAL A 32 0.62 14.56 8.67
C VAL A 32 0.91 15.75 9.57
N SER A 33 0.74 15.54 10.88
CA SER A 33 1.21 16.48 11.91
C SER A 33 2.73 16.39 12.00
N ASP A 34 3.42 17.54 11.86
CA ASP A 34 4.89 17.62 11.89
C ASP A 34 5.58 16.79 10.77
N PRO A 35 5.35 17.11 9.49
CA PRO A 35 5.94 16.38 8.38
C PRO A 35 7.46 16.61 8.31
N PRO A 36 8.27 15.59 7.94
CA PRO A 36 9.70 15.81 7.69
C PRO A 36 9.92 16.80 6.55
N SER A 37 11.10 17.44 6.50
CA SER A 37 11.39 18.49 5.52
C SER A 37 11.26 18.02 4.05
N SER A 38 11.53 16.74 3.79
CA SER A 38 11.38 16.10 2.47
C SER A 38 9.94 15.71 2.12
N ALA A 39 8.99 15.75 3.06
CA ALA A 39 7.68 15.11 2.90
C ALA A 39 6.91 15.64 1.70
N LEU A 40 7.05 16.92 1.37
CA LEU A 40 6.43 17.51 0.18
C LEU A 40 6.94 16.86 -1.11
N GLN A 41 8.26 16.72 -1.23
CA GLN A 41 8.90 16.10 -2.39
C GLN A 41 8.63 14.59 -2.45
N ASP A 42 8.72 13.92 -1.31
CA ASP A 42 8.42 12.49 -1.18
C ASP A 42 6.97 12.19 -1.60
N TYR A 43 6.02 13.02 -1.17
CA TYR A 43 4.62 12.91 -1.56
C TYR A 43 4.39 13.23 -3.03
N GLN A 44 5.06 14.24 -3.59
CA GLN A 44 5.00 14.57 -5.02
C GLN A 44 5.42 13.37 -5.87
N PHE A 45 6.59 12.77 -5.59
CA PHE A 45 7.05 11.59 -6.33
C PHE A 45 6.10 10.41 -6.19
N ALA A 46 5.52 10.21 -5.01
CA ALA A 46 4.52 9.17 -4.80
C ALA A 46 3.26 9.41 -5.64
N CYS A 47 2.76 10.64 -5.72
CA CYS A 47 1.65 10.99 -6.60
C CYS A 47 1.98 10.75 -8.08
N GLU A 48 3.15 11.18 -8.55
CA GLU A 48 3.60 10.98 -9.94
C GLU A 48 3.73 9.50 -10.30
N PHE A 49 4.31 8.72 -9.39
CA PHE A 49 4.41 7.28 -9.54
C PHE A 49 3.02 6.63 -9.64
N LEU A 50 2.12 6.93 -8.70
CA LEU A 50 0.76 6.37 -8.71
C LEU A 50 0.01 6.77 -9.98
N TYR A 51 0.08 8.05 -10.38
CA TYR A 51 -0.60 8.57 -11.56
C TYR A 51 -0.09 7.95 -12.88
N SER A 52 1.16 7.48 -12.91
CA SER A 52 1.71 6.75 -14.04
C SER A 52 0.96 5.43 -14.31
N TYR A 53 0.30 4.86 -13.29
CA TYR A 53 -0.50 3.63 -13.39
C TYR A 53 -2.02 3.87 -13.53
N ARG A 54 -2.46 5.09 -13.85
CA ARG A 54 -3.89 5.42 -14.09
C ARG A 54 -4.58 4.55 -15.16
N GLY A 55 -3.82 3.95 -16.07
CA GLY A 55 -4.34 3.01 -17.07
C GLY A 55 -4.64 1.60 -16.52
N SER A 56 -4.30 1.33 -15.25
CA SER A 56 -4.51 0.03 -14.60
C SER A 56 -5.03 0.23 -13.17
N PRO A 57 -6.36 0.34 -12.98
CA PRO A 57 -6.97 0.65 -11.67
C PRO A 57 -6.60 -0.34 -10.55
N ASP A 58 -6.47 -1.63 -10.87
CA ASP A 58 -6.06 -2.67 -9.91
C ASP A 58 -4.61 -2.49 -9.46
N THR A 59 -3.73 -2.15 -10.41
CA THR A 59 -2.32 -1.85 -10.13
C THR A 59 -2.20 -0.59 -9.30
N PHE A 60 -2.91 0.47 -9.67
CA PHE A 60 -3.00 1.71 -8.90
C PHE A 60 -3.44 1.43 -7.46
N SER A 61 -4.51 0.66 -7.27
CA SER A 61 -5.04 0.35 -5.94
C SER A 61 -4.05 -0.41 -5.07
N THR A 62 -3.34 -1.37 -5.66
CA THR A 62 -2.27 -2.12 -4.98
C THR A 62 -1.10 -1.22 -4.64
N TYR A 63 -0.65 -0.40 -5.59
CA TYR A 63 0.50 0.49 -5.42
C TYR A 63 0.21 1.57 -4.38
N ARG A 64 -0.98 2.18 -4.44
CA ARG A 64 -1.49 3.15 -3.46
C ARG A 64 -1.42 2.58 -2.05
N ARG A 65 -1.93 1.35 -1.85
CA ARG A 65 -1.91 0.71 -0.52
C ARG A 65 -0.50 0.55 0.01
N GLU A 66 0.39 -0.11 -0.75
CA GLU A 66 1.73 -0.42 -0.25
C GLU A 66 2.60 0.83 -0.07
N LEU A 67 2.45 1.81 -0.97
CA LEU A 67 3.20 3.07 -0.90
C LEU A 67 2.73 3.96 0.25
N GLU A 68 1.42 4.02 0.51
CA GLU A 68 0.86 4.73 1.65
C GLU A 68 1.36 4.15 2.97
N HIS A 69 1.33 2.82 3.12
CA HIS A 69 1.83 2.15 4.33
C HIS A 69 3.32 2.48 4.56
N PHE A 70 4.12 2.46 3.50
CA PHE A 70 5.55 2.73 3.59
C PHE A 70 5.85 4.19 3.93
N LEU A 71 5.19 5.16 3.29
CA LEU A 71 5.39 6.57 3.59
C LEU A 71 4.95 6.93 5.00
N GLN A 72 3.82 6.39 5.46
CA GLN A 72 3.38 6.60 6.84
C GLN A 72 4.41 6.04 7.82
N TRP A 73 4.95 4.84 7.57
CA TRP A 73 6.02 4.29 8.41
C TRP A 73 7.28 5.17 8.38
N ALA A 74 7.74 5.56 7.20
CA ALA A 74 8.94 6.36 7.01
C ALA A 74 8.83 7.71 7.75
N TRP A 75 7.69 8.39 7.64
CA TRP A 75 7.50 9.71 8.25
C TRP A 75 7.13 9.65 9.73
N LEU A 76 6.24 8.75 10.14
CA LEU A 76 5.68 8.75 11.49
C LEU A 76 6.48 7.91 12.48
N ILE A 77 7.13 6.85 12.01
CA ILE A 77 7.83 5.87 12.84
C ILE A 77 9.34 6.03 12.70
N ALA A 78 9.87 5.90 11.49
CA ALA A 78 11.32 5.93 11.25
C ALA A 78 11.91 7.35 11.19
N ARG A 79 11.07 8.36 10.95
CA ARG A 79 11.46 9.78 10.81
C ARG A 79 12.58 9.98 9.79
N ILE A 80 12.50 9.28 8.67
CA ILE A 80 13.49 9.25 7.58
C ILE A 80 12.86 9.71 6.26
N GLN A 81 13.67 10.35 5.42
CA GLN A 81 13.28 10.77 4.07
C GLN A 81 13.58 9.69 3.02
N LEU A 82 12.85 9.70 1.90
CA LEU A 82 13.01 8.67 0.86
C LEU A 82 14.43 8.59 0.28
N SER A 83 15.15 9.72 0.20
CA SER A 83 16.51 9.77 -0.33
C SER A 83 17.55 9.06 0.57
N GLU A 84 17.21 8.84 1.84
CA GLU A 84 18.11 8.26 2.85
C GLU A 84 17.83 6.78 3.13
N ILE A 85 16.77 6.22 2.55
CA ILE A 85 16.35 4.84 2.79
C ILE A 85 17.46 3.86 2.35
N LYS A 86 17.91 3.07 3.31
CA LYS A 86 18.88 1.98 3.10
C LYS A 86 18.21 0.62 3.20
N ARG A 87 19.02 -0.41 3.01
CA ARG A 87 18.60 -1.80 3.17
C ARG A 87 18.05 -2.05 4.57
N GLU A 88 18.76 -1.61 5.61
CA GLU A 88 18.36 -1.81 7.00
C GLU A 88 16.97 -1.23 7.30
N ASP A 89 16.64 -0.09 6.69
CA ASP A 89 15.34 0.57 6.84
C ASP A 89 14.21 -0.25 6.21
N ILE A 90 14.43 -0.84 5.02
CA ILE A 90 13.45 -1.74 4.40
C ILE A 90 13.25 -3.00 5.26
N GLU A 91 14.30 -3.54 5.89
CA GLU A 91 14.15 -4.66 6.83
C GLU A 91 13.32 -4.27 8.06
N ALA A 92 13.58 -3.09 8.63
CA ALA A 92 12.80 -2.54 9.74
C ALA A 92 11.33 -2.31 9.36
N TYR A 93 11.06 -1.82 8.15
CA TYR A 93 9.70 -1.67 7.63
C TYR A 93 8.99 -3.02 7.47
N VAL A 94 9.67 -4.05 7.00
CA VAL A 94 9.09 -5.40 6.86
C VAL A 94 8.69 -5.97 8.21
N GLU A 95 9.51 -5.80 9.24
CA GLU A 95 9.17 -6.23 10.60
C GLU A 95 8.01 -5.41 11.17
N PHE A 96 7.98 -4.09 10.91
CA PHE A 96 6.82 -3.26 11.26
C PHE A 96 5.53 -3.73 10.56
N ALA A 97 5.57 -4.02 9.26
CA ALA A 97 4.40 -4.46 8.50
C ALA A 97 3.88 -5.85 8.93
N ARG A 98 4.73 -6.65 9.60
CA ARG A 98 4.35 -7.93 10.22
C ARG A 98 3.65 -7.75 11.54
N GLN A 99 4.08 -6.77 12.33
CA GLN A 99 3.56 -6.51 13.67
C GLN A 99 3.33 -5.00 13.87
N PRO A 100 2.37 -4.41 13.14
CA PRO A 100 2.09 -2.98 13.27
C PRO A 100 1.47 -2.71 14.65
N PRO A 101 1.67 -1.50 15.21
CA PRO A 101 1.06 -1.11 16.47
C PRO A 101 -0.47 -1.23 16.42
N ALA A 102 -1.11 -1.55 17.55
CA ALA A 102 -2.57 -1.76 17.60
C ALA A 102 -3.40 -0.58 17.04
N HIS A 103 -2.92 0.67 17.21
CA HIS A 103 -3.61 1.86 16.69
C HIS A 103 -3.53 2.02 15.16
N TRP A 104 -2.71 1.21 14.46
CA TRP A 104 -2.63 1.10 13.00
C TRP A 104 -3.49 -0.03 12.43
N ILE A 105 -4.14 -0.81 13.30
CA ILE A 105 -4.97 -1.96 12.92
C ILE A 105 -6.44 -1.58 13.12
N GLY A 106 -7.21 -1.61 12.04
CA GLY A 106 -8.67 -1.48 12.06
C GLY A 106 -9.37 -2.82 12.21
N SER A 107 -10.58 -2.81 12.74
CA SER A 107 -11.42 -4.02 12.86
C SER A 107 -12.25 -4.32 11.61
N LYS A 108 -12.30 -3.40 10.66
CA LYS A 108 -13.08 -3.50 9.42
C LYS A 108 -12.41 -2.71 8.30
N ASN A 109 -12.67 -3.13 7.07
CA ASN A 109 -12.28 -2.36 5.90
C ASN A 109 -13.30 -1.23 5.70
N VAL A 110 -12.81 0.01 5.56
CA VAL A 110 -13.60 1.21 5.31
C VAL A 110 -12.91 2.05 4.24
N ALA A 111 -13.65 2.95 3.59
CA ALA A 111 -13.07 3.90 2.66
C ALA A 111 -12.03 4.80 3.36
N ARG A 112 -10.95 5.14 2.64
CA ARG A 112 -9.90 6.06 3.12
C ARG A 112 -10.40 7.49 3.27
N PHE A 113 -11.28 7.91 2.36
CA PHE A 113 -11.86 9.24 2.30
C PHE A 113 -13.38 9.12 2.18
N LEU A 114 -14.08 10.04 2.82
CA LEU A 114 -15.53 10.20 2.80
C LEU A 114 -15.87 11.43 1.95
N ASP A 115 -17.02 11.39 1.29
CA ASP A 115 -17.60 12.59 0.68
C ASP A 115 -18.39 13.35 1.76
N GLN A 116 -18.03 14.60 1.99
CA GLN A 116 -18.75 15.50 2.87
C GLN A 116 -19.10 16.79 2.13
N GLY A 117 -20.17 16.72 1.33
CA GLY A 117 -20.68 17.88 0.60
C GLY A 117 -19.86 18.21 -0.64
N GLY A 118 -19.35 17.20 -1.34
CA GLY A 118 -18.47 17.35 -2.51
C GLY A 118 -16.99 17.50 -2.18
N GLU A 119 -16.64 17.58 -0.88
CA GLU A 119 -15.26 17.60 -0.41
C GLU A 119 -14.83 16.21 0.07
N ARG A 120 -13.62 15.81 -0.31
CA ARG A 120 -13.02 14.52 0.05
C ARG A 120 -12.28 14.64 1.38
N VAL A 121 -12.83 14.06 2.44
CA VAL A 121 -12.29 14.18 3.82
C VAL A 121 -11.74 12.84 4.30
N PRO A 122 -10.51 12.78 4.88
CA PRO A 122 -9.97 11.54 5.43
C PRO A 122 -10.90 10.89 6.46
N ASN A 123 -11.11 9.58 6.35
CA ASN A 123 -11.98 8.83 7.24
C ASN A 123 -11.27 8.53 8.57
N PRO A 124 -11.73 9.06 9.72
CA PRO A 124 -11.09 8.82 11.02
C PRO A 124 -11.12 7.36 11.48
N GLN A 125 -12.01 6.53 10.91
CA GLN A 125 -12.10 5.10 11.19
C GLN A 125 -11.13 4.26 10.33
N TRP A 126 -10.55 4.83 9.28
CA TRP A 126 -9.65 4.10 8.40
C TRP A 126 -8.32 3.80 9.09
N ARG A 127 -7.78 2.62 8.80
CA ARG A 127 -6.48 2.16 9.29
C ARG A 127 -5.72 1.44 8.16
N PRO A 128 -4.39 1.54 8.12
CA PRO A 128 -3.56 0.88 7.10
C PRO A 128 -3.72 -0.64 7.10
N TYR A 129 -3.70 -1.24 8.29
CA TYR A 129 -3.86 -2.68 8.46
C TYR A 129 -5.25 -3.00 8.98
N VAL A 130 -5.78 -4.17 8.64
CA VAL A 130 -7.11 -4.62 9.08
C VAL A 130 -7.00 -6.05 9.58
N SER A 131 -7.60 -6.32 10.74
CA SER A 131 -7.80 -7.66 11.27
C SER A 131 -9.22 -7.78 11.82
N THR A 132 -10.00 -8.71 11.28
CA THR A 132 -11.39 -8.95 11.68
C THR A 132 -11.53 -10.05 12.74
N GLN A 133 -10.52 -10.91 12.89
CA GLN A 133 -10.59 -12.15 13.70
C GLN A 133 -9.45 -12.26 14.72
N GLY A 134 -9.13 -11.16 15.40
CA GLY A 134 -8.12 -11.13 16.47
C GLY A 134 -6.79 -10.54 16.03
N GLU A 135 -5.68 -11.17 16.38
CA GLU A 135 -4.34 -10.66 16.09
C GLU A 135 -4.11 -10.52 14.58
N TYR A 136 -3.50 -9.41 14.17
CA TYR A 136 -3.15 -9.20 12.78
C TYR A 136 -2.04 -10.17 12.36
N VAL A 137 -2.23 -10.84 11.23
CA VAL A 137 -1.24 -11.74 10.64
C VAL A 137 -0.91 -11.27 9.23
N CYS A 138 0.33 -10.84 9.02
CA CYS A 138 0.82 -10.49 7.69
C CYS A 138 0.99 -11.75 6.83
N SER A 139 0.27 -11.81 5.71
CA SER A 139 0.34 -12.93 4.77
C SER A 139 1.60 -12.87 3.90
N GLN A 140 2.04 -14.03 3.40
CA GLN A 140 3.15 -14.07 2.43
C GLN A 140 2.83 -13.30 1.14
N ALA A 141 1.57 -13.32 0.69
CA ALA A 141 1.15 -12.54 -0.47
C ALA A 141 1.27 -11.03 -0.22
N ALA A 142 0.94 -10.56 0.98
CA ALA A 142 1.14 -9.16 1.37
C ALA A 142 2.62 -8.77 1.33
N LEU A 143 3.52 -9.61 1.87
CA LEU A 143 4.96 -9.36 1.80
C LEU A 143 5.49 -9.32 0.35
N GLN A 144 5.01 -10.21 -0.53
CA GLN A 144 5.39 -10.19 -1.94
C GLN A 144 4.90 -8.92 -2.65
N SER A 145 3.66 -8.50 -2.36
CA SER A 145 3.09 -7.24 -2.86
C SER A 145 3.95 -6.05 -2.41
N LEU A 146 4.24 -5.94 -1.12
CA LEU A 146 5.08 -4.92 -0.53
C LEU A 146 6.43 -4.82 -1.25
N PHE A 147 7.17 -5.93 -1.36
CA PHE A 147 8.47 -5.92 -2.04
C PHE A 147 8.38 -5.58 -3.53
N SER A 148 7.33 -6.04 -4.22
CA SER A 148 7.13 -5.74 -5.64
C SER A 148 6.85 -4.25 -5.86
N VAL A 149 5.96 -3.66 -5.06
CA VAL A 149 5.61 -2.24 -5.20
C VAL A 149 6.80 -1.36 -4.82
N LEU A 150 7.43 -1.61 -3.67
CA LEU A 150 8.58 -0.81 -3.26
C LEU A 150 9.73 -0.92 -4.26
N SER A 151 10.01 -2.11 -4.78
CA SER A 151 11.04 -2.26 -5.81
C SER A 151 10.71 -1.44 -7.06
N SER A 152 9.44 -1.39 -7.47
CA SER A 152 9.00 -0.59 -8.62
C SER A 152 9.14 0.91 -8.34
N PHE A 153 8.67 1.37 -7.17
CA PHE A 153 8.74 2.76 -6.75
C PHE A 153 10.17 3.28 -6.64
N PHE A 154 11.07 2.53 -5.98
CA PHE A 154 12.46 2.93 -5.88
C PHE A 154 13.19 2.91 -7.24
N ASN A 155 12.79 2.07 -8.19
CA ASN A 155 13.30 2.15 -9.56
C ASN A 155 12.80 3.41 -10.28
N PHE A 156 11.55 3.81 -10.08
CA PHE A 156 11.01 5.07 -10.59
C PHE A 156 11.82 6.26 -10.03
N LEU A 157 12.09 6.30 -8.72
CA LEU A 157 12.91 7.36 -8.13
C LEU A 157 14.34 7.44 -8.71
N ILE A 158 14.91 6.32 -9.15
CA ILE A 158 16.20 6.32 -9.85
C ILE A 158 16.06 6.92 -11.26
N GLN A 159 14.97 6.61 -11.97
CA GLN A 159 14.70 7.18 -13.29
C GLN A 159 14.50 8.70 -13.22
N GLU A 160 13.91 9.19 -12.13
CA GLU A 160 13.77 10.63 -11.83
C GLU A 160 15.07 11.27 -11.29
N ASN A 161 16.20 10.55 -11.28
CA ASN A 161 17.49 10.98 -10.72
C ASN A 161 17.45 11.40 -9.24
N TYR A 162 16.45 10.95 -8.49
CA TYR A 162 16.33 11.24 -7.06
C TYR A 162 17.16 10.29 -6.20
N LEU A 163 17.32 9.03 -6.64
CA LEU A 163 18.11 8.01 -5.97
C LEU A 163 19.14 7.40 -6.92
N GLN A 164 20.24 6.92 -6.35
CA GLN A 164 21.31 6.26 -7.13
C GLN A 164 21.19 4.75 -7.19
N ALA A 165 20.49 4.13 -6.22
CA ALA A 165 20.37 2.70 -6.11
C ALA A 165 19.06 2.29 -5.44
N ASN A 166 18.56 1.10 -5.77
CA ASN A 166 17.33 0.56 -5.21
C ASN A 166 17.63 -0.22 -3.92
N PRO A 167 17.17 0.24 -2.73
CA PRO A 167 17.44 -0.43 -1.46
C PRO A 167 16.79 -1.82 -1.35
N VAL A 168 15.70 -2.07 -2.08
CA VAL A 168 14.97 -3.34 -2.08
C VAL A 168 15.70 -4.43 -2.86
N SER A 169 16.46 -4.05 -3.89
CA SER A 169 17.16 -5.00 -4.78
C SER A 169 18.10 -5.95 -4.02
N GLN A 170 18.77 -5.43 -2.99
CA GLN A 170 19.73 -6.17 -2.16
C GLN A 170 19.03 -7.16 -1.20
N ILE A 171 17.78 -6.90 -0.84
CA ILE A 171 17.03 -7.76 0.08
C ILE A 171 16.56 -9.01 -0.64
N ARG A 172 15.96 -8.88 -1.83
CA ARG A 172 15.40 -10.03 -2.57
C ARG A 172 16.44 -11.11 -2.87
N GLN A 173 17.71 -10.74 -3.03
CA GLN A 173 18.80 -11.69 -3.30
C GLN A 173 19.22 -12.53 -2.09
N LYS A 174 19.03 -12.04 -0.86
CA LYS A 174 19.52 -12.68 0.38
C LYS A 174 18.44 -12.87 1.47
N SER A 175 17.17 -12.64 1.14
CA SER A 175 16.08 -12.48 2.11
C SER A 175 15.67 -13.80 2.78
N LYS A 176 15.57 -13.74 4.12
CA LYS A 176 14.90 -14.74 4.97
C LYS A 176 13.36 -14.60 4.97
N PHE A 177 12.84 -13.52 4.40
CA PHE A 177 11.45 -13.08 4.54
C PHE A 177 10.53 -13.65 3.45
N LEU A 178 11.06 -13.91 2.26
CA LEU A 178 10.32 -14.49 1.14
C LEU A 178 10.59 -15.98 1.06
N ARG A 179 9.62 -16.79 1.50
CA ARG A 179 9.71 -18.24 1.31
C ARG A 179 9.46 -18.52 -0.18
N LYS A 180 10.42 -19.14 -0.88
CA LYS A 180 10.18 -19.66 -2.23
C LYS A 180 9.01 -20.63 -2.13
N GLN A 181 7.88 -20.32 -2.76
CA GLN A 181 6.82 -21.30 -2.96
C GLN A 181 7.31 -22.31 -3.99
N GLN A 182 8.07 -23.32 -3.56
CA GLN A 182 8.20 -24.57 -4.30
C GLN A 182 6.92 -25.36 -4.07
N GLY A 183 5.90 -25.02 -4.83
CA GLY A 183 4.63 -25.73 -4.84
C GLY A 183 3.75 -25.09 -5.89
N ASN A 184 3.34 -25.87 -6.89
CA ASN A 184 2.34 -25.42 -7.87
C ASN A 184 1.15 -24.86 -7.10
N ALA A 185 0.85 -23.57 -7.28
CA ALA A 185 -0.41 -23.02 -6.83
C ALA A 185 -1.50 -23.92 -7.41
N GLN A 186 -2.23 -24.63 -6.55
CA GLN A 186 -3.23 -25.59 -6.98
C GLN A 186 -4.37 -24.77 -7.61
N ILE A 187 -4.32 -24.58 -8.92
CA ILE A 187 -5.39 -23.91 -9.67
C ILE A 187 -6.61 -24.82 -9.55
N ARG A 188 -7.52 -24.48 -8.64
CA ARG A 188 -8.78 -25.21 -8.45
C ARG A 188 -9.67 -24.90 -9.66
N ARG A 189 -9.69 -25.82 -10.62
CA ARG A 189 -10.60 -25.80 -11.76
C ARG A 189 -11.79 -26.69 -11.42
N LEU A 190 -12.98 -26.25 -11.79
CA LEU A 190 -14.16 -27.11 -11.72
C LEU A 190 -13.96 -28.27 -12.71
N SER A 191 -14.26 -29.49 -12.26
CA SER A 191 -14.31 -30.65 -13.15
C SER A 191 -15.51 -30.52 -14.12
N PRO A 192 -15.52 -31.27 -15.24
CA PRO A 192 -16.67 -31.27 -16.15
C PRO A 192 -18.01 -31.59 -15.45
N LEU A 193 -17.99 -32.48 -14.46
CA LEU A 193 -19.17 -32.83 -13.65
C LEU A 193 -19.59 -31.70 -12.70
N GLN A 194 -18.63 -30.97 -12.13
CA GLN A 194 -18.94 -29.80 -11.32
C GLN A 194 -19.50 -28.67 -12.19
N TRP A 195 -19.01 -28.53 -13.42
CA TRP A 195 -19.57 -27.59 -14.41
C TRP A 195 -21.00 -27.94 -14.80
N SER A 196 -21.29 -29.22 -15.09
CA SER A 196 -22.66 -29.63 -15.44
C SER A 196 -23.64 -29.37 -14.28
N TYR A 197 -23.21 -29.63 -13.05
CA TYR A 197 -24.05 -29.37 -11.86
C TYR A 197 -24.33 -27.88 -11.64
N VAL A 198 -23.35 -27.01 -11.88
CA VAL A 198 -23.52 -25.54 -11.81
C VAL A 198 -24.51 -25.06 -12.87
N ILE A 199 -24.41 -25.57 -14.10
CA ILE A 199 -25.31 -25.21 -15.21
C ILE A 199 -26.74 -25.69 -14.90
N GLU A 200 -26.90 -26.95 -14.52
CA GLU A 200 -28.21 -27.53 -14.19
C GLU A 200 -28.90 -26.76 -13.05
N SER A 201 -28.15 -26.43 -12.00
CA SER A 201 -28.67 -25.63 -10.88
C SER A 201 -29.09 -24.23 -11.32
N ALA A 202 -28.32 -23.59 -12.21
CA ALA A 202 -28.63 -22.26 -12.73
C ALA A 202 -29.90 -22.28 -13.62
N GLU A 203 -30.09 -23.31 -14.43
CA GLU A 203 -31.28 -23.50 -15.28
C GLU A 203 -32.54 -23.76 -14.44
N GLN A 204 -32.44 -24.58 -13.38
CA GLN A 204 -33.55 -24.83 -12.46
C GLN A 204 -33.99 -23.58 -11.71
N MET A 205 -33.06 -22.68 -11.35
CA MET A 205 -33.38 -21.43 -10.67
C MET A 205 -33.94 -20.34 -11.60
N ALA A 206 -33.76 -20.49 -12.92
CA ALA A 206 -34.28 -19.57 -13.92
C ALA A 206 -35.68 -19.94 -14.43
N SER A 207 -36.20 -21.10 -14.00
CA SER A 207 -37.54 -21.63 -14.31
C SER A 207 -38.56 -21.23 -13.25
#